data_AF-A0A392RHK1-F1
#
_entry.id   AF-A0A392RHK1-F1
#
_cell.length_a   1.000
_cell.length_b   1.000
_cell.length_c   1.000
_cell.angle_alpha   90.00
_cell.angle_beta   90.00
_cell.angle_gamma   90.00
#
_symmetry.space_group_name_H-M   'P 1'
#
loop_
_entity.id
_entity.type
_entity.pdbx_description
1 polymer ?
#
loop_
_entity_poly.entity_id
_entity_poly.type
_entity_poly.pdbx_seq_one_letter_code
_entity_poly.pdbx_strand_id
1 'polypeptide(L)'
;WLGYFDILNGPVYTRLVKDFWKRCDIINQEEADKEYRRKVAEDPQNNKGKTREELGLRKFTETEIRSGCVGYEVTITQSTIAELLRIPNKGIFETFTPTTGRKSNLVKRIAERCYIKGDAEPSNKVSDMKPIQRL
;
A
#
# COMPACT_ATOMS: atom_id res chain seq x y z
N TRP A 1 -16.13 -16.73 1.81
CA TRP A 1 -14.88 -16.47 1.04
C TRP A 1 -15.15 -15.81 -0.30
N LEU A 2 -16.01 -16.35 -1.18
CA LEU A 2 -16.38 -15.70 -2.45
C LEU A 2 -17.06 -14.33 -2.29
N GLY A 3 -17.94 -14.18 -1.29
CA GLY A 3 -18.64 -12.91 -1.03
C GLY A 3 -17.75 -11.71 -0.64
N TYR A 4 -16.50 -11.93 -0.19
CA TYR A 4 -15.56 -10.83 0.05
C TYR A 4 -15.12 -10.15 -1.26
N PHE A 5 -14.96 -10.94 -2.33
CA PHE A 5 -14.60 -10.41 -3.65
C PHE A 5 -15.80 -9.77 -4.36
N ASP A 6 -17.03 -10.24 -4.08
CA ASP A 6 -18.24 -9.57 -4.59
C ASP A 6 -18.43 -8.17 -3.96
N ILE A 7 -18.05 -8.00 -2.69
CA ILE A 7 -18.01 -6.68 -2.02
C ILE A 7 -16.95 -5.77 -2.66
N LEU A 8 -15.79 -6.30 -3.03
CA LEU A 8 -14.74 -5.54 -3.72
C LEU A 8 -15.14 -5.09 -5.14
N ASN A 9 -16.06 -5.83 -5.78
CA ASN A 9 -16.68 -5.44 -7.05
C ASN A 9 -17.93 -4.56 -6.86
N GLY A 10 -18.24 -4.17 -5.63
CA GLY A 10 -19.30 -3.20 -5.31
C GLY A 10 -18.97 -1.77 -5.78
N PRO A 11 -19.85 -0.80 -5.51
CA PRO A 11 -19.60 0.59 -5.88
C PRO A 11 -18.30 1.09 -5.22
N VAL A 12 -17.35 1.51 -6.05
CA VAL A 12 -16.10 2.10 -5.56
C VAL A 12 -16.41 3.47 -4.96
N TYR A 13 -16.22 3.62 -3.66
CA TYR A 13 -16.33 4.91 -2.97
C TYR A 13 -15.10 5.77 -3.28
N THR A 14 -15.08 6.37 -4.47
CA THR A 14 -13.93 7.14 -5.00
C THR A 14 -13.44 8.23 -4.05
N ARG A 15 -14.35 8.88 -3.30
CA ARG A 15 -14.00 9.86 -2.27
C ARG A 15 -13.25 9.23 -1.11
N LEU A 16 -13.71 8.08 -0.61
CA LEU A 16 -13.06 7.36 0.48
C LEU A 16 -11.67 6.88 0.06
N VAL A 17 -11.54 6.32 -1.14
CA VAL A 17 -10.24 5.87 -1.69
C VAL A 17 -9.28 7.05 -1.82
N LYS A 18 -9.75 8.19 -2.34
CA LYS A 18 -8.93 9.41 -2.44
C LYS A 18 -8.49 9.93 -1.07
N ASP A 19 -9.42 9.98 -0.12
CA ASP A 19 -9.13 10.46 1.23
C ASP A 19 -8.17 9.52 1.98
N PHE A 20 -8.30 8.22 1.76
CA PHE A 20 -7.37 7.20 2.26
C PHE A 20 -5.95 7.50 1.77
N TRP A 21 -5.74 7.55 0.45
CA TRP A 21 -4.38 7.74 -0.10
C TRP A 21 -3.79 9.11 0.22
N LYS A 22 -4.62 10.15 0.40
CA LYS A 22 -4.14 11.48 0.78
C LYS A 22 -3.67 11.54 2.23
N ARG A 23 -4.21 10.70 3.11
CA ARG A 23 -3.99 10.74 4.56
C ARG A 23 -3.16 9.56 5.06
N CYS A 24 -2.67 8.70 4.16
CA CYS A 24 -1.95 7.52 4.56
C CYS A 24 -0.49 7.81 4.91
N ASP A 25 -0.01 7.15 5.95
CA ASP A 25 1.38 7.10 6.35
C ASP A 25 1.91 5.68 6.15
N ILE A 26 3.16 5.57 5.68
CA ILE A 26 3.86 4.29 5.55
C ILE A 26 4.66 4.07 6.82
N ILE A 27 4.30 3.06 7.59
CA ILE A 27 4.99 2.69 8.82
C ILE A 27 5.90 1.50 8.52
N ASN A 28 7.19 1.78 8.47
CA ASN A 28 8.24 0.76 8.46
C ASN A 28 8.81 0.58 9.89
N GLN A 29 9.81 -0.29 10.03
CA GLN A 29 10.44 -0.55 11.33
C GLN A 29 10.99 0.74 11.97
N GLU A 30 11.62 1.61 11.17
CA GLU A 30 12.23 2.85 11.67
C GLU A 30 11.16 3.82 12.20
N GLU A 31 10.05 3.99 11.47
CA GLU A 31 8.92 4.81 11.90
C GLU A 31 8.23 4.23 13.14
N ALA A 32 8.08 2.91 13.21
CA ALA A 32 7.61 2.25 14.41
C ALA A 32 8.55 2.53 15.60
N ASP A 33 9.86 2.42 15.42
CA ASP A 33 10.83 2.69 16.49
C ASP A 33 10.80 4.15 16.92
N LYS A 34 10.63 5.10 15.99
CA LYS A 34 10.44 6.53 16.29
C LYS A 34 9.16 6.76 17.11
N GLU A 35 8.04 6.13 16.74
CA GLU A 35 6.79 6.18 17.49
C GLU A 35 6.99 5.67 18.93
N TYR A 36 7.69 4.55 19.10
CA TYR A 36 8.03 4.00 20.41
C TYR A 36 8.87 4.97 21.24
N ARG A 37 9.97 5.49 20.67
CA ARG A 37 10.85 6.45 21.35
C ARG A 37 10.11 7.70 21.77
N ARG A 38 9.21 8.23 20.92
CA ARG A 38 8.36 9.37 21.25
C ARG A 38 7.48 9.06 22.45
N LYS A 39 6.85 7.89 22.48
CA LYS A 39 5.98 7.47 23.59
C LYS A 39 6.76 7.28 24.91
N VAL A 40 7.97 6.73 24.84
CA VAL A 40 8.86 6.65 26.01
C VAL A 40 9.28 8.05 26.48
N ALA A 41 9.54 8.98 25.55
CA ALA A 41 9.96 10.35 25.87
C ALA A 41 8.84 11.20 26.50
N GLU A 42 7.57 10.89 26.26
CA GLU A 42 6.42 11.56 26.90
C GLU A 42 6.44 11.42 28.43
N ASP A 43 6.85 10.27 28.95
CA ASP A 43 7.00 10.02 30.39
C ASP A 43 8.13 9.00 30.65
N PRO A 44 9.40 9.45 30.65
CA PRO A 44 10.54 8.53 30.77
C PRO A 44 10.58 7.75 32.08
N GLN A 45 9.99 8.26 33.15
CA GLN A 45 10.00 7.58 34.45
C GLN A 45 9.07 6.37 34.44
N ASN A 46 7.88 6.52 33.87
CA ASN A 46 6.88 5.45 33.86
C ASN A 46 6.93 4.58 32.61
N ASN A 47 7.51 5.05 31.50
CA ASN A 47 7.47 4.35 30.21
C ASN A 47 8.76 3.60 29.88
N LYS A 48 9.88 3.89 30.56
CA LYS A 48 11.15 3.21 30.30
C LYS A 48 11.06 1.71 30.62
N GLY A 49 11.54 0.88 29.71
CA GLY A 49 11.55 -0.58 29.86
C GLY A 49 10.24 -1.27 29.52
N LYS A 50 9.14 -0.53 29.29
CA LYS A 50 7.89 -1.09 28.80
C LYS A 50 8.00 -1.50 27.34
N THR A 51 7.33 -2.58 26.99
CA THR A 51 7.11 -3.04 25.62
C THR A 51 6.16 -2.10 24.87
N ARG A 52 6.10 -2.22 23.54
CA ARG A 52 5.16 -1.42 22.71
C ARG A 52 3.71 -1.60 23.16
N GLU A 53 3.31 -2.84 23.41
CA GLU A 53 1.94 -3.20 23.78
C GLU A 53 1.57 -2.61 25.15
N GLU A 54 2.48 -2.65 26.12
CA GLU A 54 2.30 -2.00 27.44
C GLU A 54 2.21 -0.47 27.36
N LEU A 55 2.78 0.13 26.30
CA LEU A 55 2.64 1.56 26.00
C LEU A 55 1.38 1.90 25.19
N GLY A 56 0.53 0.91 24.92
CA GLY A 56 -0.67 1.06 24.09
C GLY A 56 -0.37 1.24 22.60
N LEU A 57 0.86 0.94 22.16
CA LEU A 57 1.26 1.00 20.76
C LEU A 57 1.00 -0.35 20.08
N ARG A 58 0.65 -0.29 18.80
CA ARG A 58 0.51 -1.50 17.98
C ARG A 58 1.85 -2.23 17.87
N LYS A 59 1.81 -3.56 17.98
CA LYS A 59 2.95 -4.42 17.66
C LYS A 59 3.30 -4.25 16.19
N PHE A 60 4.56 -3.95 15.91
CA PHE A 60 5.05 -3.91 14.54
C PHE A 60 5.42 -5.33 14.11
N THR A 61 4.81 -5.83 13.04
CA THR A 61 5.08 -7.16 12.48
C THR A 61 5.65 -7.10 11.07
N GLU A 62 5.16 -6.16 10.27
CA GLU A 62 5.57 -5.92 8.89
C GLU A 62 5.28 -4.47 8.51
N THR A 63 5.79 -4.03 7.36
CA THR A 63 5.49 -2.70 6.84
C THR A 63 4.01 -2.57 6.55
N GLU A 64 3.42 -1.47 7.00
CA GLU A 64 1.99 -1.22 6.91
C GLU A 64 1.68 0.20 6.45
N ILE A 65 0.55 0.37 5.76
CA ILE A 65 -0.01 1.65 5.37
C ILE A 65 -1.15 1.93 6.34
N ARG A 66 -1.02 2.98 7.16
CA ARG A 66 -2.06 3.42 8.09
C ARG A 66 -2.73 4.66 7.55
N SER A 67 -4.05 4.74 7.60
CA SER A 67 -4.79 5.94 7.24
C SER A 67 -6.05 6.09 8.10
N GLY A 68 -6.23 7.27 8.68
CA GLY A 68 -7.50 7.66 9.29
C GLY A 68 -8.44 8.23 8.23
N CYS A 69 -9.50 7.50 7.86
CA CYS A 69 -10.55 7.97 6.95
C CYS A 69 -11.94 7.84 7.59
N VAL A 70 -12.72 8.92 7.56
CA VAL A 70 -14.13 8.95 8.04
C VAL A 70 -14.27 8.48 9.50
N GLY A 71 -13.32 8.85 10.37
CA GLY A 71 -13.33 8.46 11.78
C GLY A 71 -12.95 7.01 12.07
N TYR A 72 -12.52 6.25 11.06
CA TYR A 72 -12.00 4.90 11.19
C TYR A 72 -10.53 4.82 10.76
N GLU A 73 -9.73 4.03 11.48
CA GLU A 73 -8.34 3.78 11.14
C GLU A 73 -8.23 2.51 10.28
N VAL A 74 -7.79 2.67 9.04
CA VAL A 74 -7.54 1.59 8.10
C VAL A 74 -6.06 1.27 8.09
N THR A 75 -5.73 -0.01 8.18
CA THR A 75 -4.36 -0.53 8.05
C THR A 75 -4.32 -1.54 6.90
N ILE A 76 -3.39 -1.36 5.96
CA ILE A 76 -3.11 -2.31 4.88
C ILE A 76 -1.68 -2.81 5.06
N THR A 77 -1.49 -4.12 5.20
CA THR A 77 -0.15 -4.73 5.26
C THR A 77 0.22 -5.40 3.94
N GLN A 78 1.50 -5.75 3.79
CA GLN A 78 1.95 -6.55 2.64
C GLN A 78 1.21 -7.89 2.58
N SER A 79 1.03 -8.56 3.74
CA SER A 79 0.22 -9.78 3.82
C SER A 79 -1.20 -9.59 3.31
N THR A 80 -1.87 -8.49 3.67
CA THR A 80 -3.22 -8.17 3.18
C THR A 80 -3.27 -8.12 1.65
N ILE A 81 -2.27 -7.48 1.01
CA ILE A 81 -2.20 -7.37 -0.45
C ILE A 81 -1.91 -8.74 -1.09
N ALA A 82 -0.98 -9.51 -0.52
CA ALA A 82 -0.64 -10.84 -1.03
C ALA A 82 -1.84 -11.80 -0.99
N GLU A 83 -2.58 -11.80 0.12
CA GLU A 83 -3.79 -12.59 0.30
C GLU A 83 -4.91 -12.17 -0.66
N LEU A 84 -5.13 -10.86 -0.80
CA LEU A 84 -6.09 -10.29 -1.75
C LEU A 84 -5.80 -10.74 -3.19
N LEU A 85 -4.53 -10.72 -3.60
CA LEU A 85 -4.09 -11.10 -4.94
C LEU A 85 -3.94 -12.62 -5.11
N ARG A 86 -4.07 -13.40 -4.03
CA ARG A 86 -3.83 -14.86 -4.00
C ARG A 86 -2.44 -15.25 -4.51
N ILE A 87 -1.43 -14.47 -4.12
CA ILE A 87 -0.03 -14.72 -4.45
C ILE A 87 0.77 -15.01 -3.18
N PRO A 88 1.91 -15.72 -3.28
CA PRO A 88 2.79 -15.90 -2.13
C PRO A 88 3.24 -14.54 -1.56
N ASN A 89 3.24 -14.39 -0.24
CA ASN A 89 3.78 -13.20 0.43
C ASN A 89 5.33 -13.24 0.48
N LYS A 90 5.95 -13.41 -0.68
CA LYS A 90 7.40 -13.43 -0.88
C LYS A 90 7.71 -13.07 -2.32
N GLY A 91 8.85 -12.44 -2.56
CA GLY A 91 9.26 -12.05 -3.90
C GLY A 91 10.55 -11.25 -3.89
N ILE A 92 11.01 -10.91 -5.08
CA ILE A 92 12.15 -10.02 -5.29
C ILE A 92 11.60 -8.61 -5.44
N PHE A 93 12.05 -7.68 -4.60
CA PHE A 93 11.75 -6.28 -4.76
C PHE A 93 12.73 -5.66 -5.75
N GLU A 94 12.28 -5.47 -6.99
CA GLU A 94 13.08 -4.80 -8.02
C GLU A 94 12.86 -3.30 -7.97
N THR A 95 13.94 -2.55 -7.72
CA THR A 95 13.94 -1.10 -7.80
C THR A 95 14.48 -0.63 -9.14
N PHE A 96 13.83 0.38 -9.70
CA PHE A 96 14.24 0.98 -10.96
C PHE A 96 14.54 2.46 -10.76
N THR A 97 15.64 2.92 -11.35
CA THR A 97 15.80 4.35 -11.66
C THR A 97 14.86 4.71 -12.82
N PRO A 98 14.55 6.00 -13.05
CA PRO A 98 13.74 6.39 -14.21
C PRO A 98 14.29 5.82 -15.54
N THR A 99 15.62 5.77 -15.67
CA THR A 99 16.30 5.27 -16.87
C THR A 99 16.23 3.75 -17.00
N THR A 100 16.45 3.01 -15.91
CA THR A 100 16.40 1.53 -15.95
C THR A 100 14.97 1.01 -16.01
N GLY A 101 14.01 1.73 -15.40
CA GLY A 101 12.59 1.40 -15.44
C GLY A 101 12.03 1.44 -16.85
N ARG A 102 12.35 2.46 -17.64
CA ARG A 102 11.92 2.55 -19.05
C ARG A 102 12.44 1.40 -19.93
N LYS A 103 13.57 0.81 -19.55
CA LYS A 103 14.21 -0.31 -20.26
C LYS A 103 13.79 -1.68 -19.72
N SER A 104 12.98 -1.72 -18.66
CA SER A 104 12.55 -2.96 -18.03
C SER A 104 11.61 -3.74 -18.95
N ASN A 105 11.76 -5.07 -18.95
CA ASN A 105 10.83 -6.00 -19.59
C ASN A 105 9.41 -5.88 -19.02
N LEU A 106 9.23 -5.32 -17.82
CA LEU A 106 7.93 -5.07 -17.21
C LEU A 106 7.14 -4.00 -17.96
N VAL A 107 7.80 -2.95 -18.49
CA VAL A 107 7.11 -1.87 -19.23
C VAL A 107 6.38 -2.43 -20.43
N LYS A 108 7.05 -3.30 -21.21
CA LYS A 108 6.43 -3.99 -22.35
C LYS A 108 5.22 -4.83 -21.92
N ARG A 109 5.35 -5.61 -20.84
CA ARG A 109 4.25 -6.45 -20.32
C ARG A 109 3.07 -5.62 -19.81
N ILE A 110 3.34 -4.49 -19.15
CA ILE A 110 2.32 -3.55 -18.68
C ILE A 110 1.62 -2.92 -19.89
N ALA A 111 2.39 -2.48 -20.90
CA ALA A 111 1.85 -1.89 -22.11
C ALA A 111 0.89 -2.85 -22.83
N GLU A 112 1.34 -4.08 -23.09
CA GLU A 112 0.55 -5.14 -23.73
C GLU A 112 -0.74 -5.45 -22.98
N ARG A 113 -0.71 -5.41 -21.64
CA ARG A 113 -1.90 -5.69 -20.82
C ARG A 113 -2.85 -4.50 -20.72
N CYS A 114 -2.34 -3.29 -20.53
CA CYS A 114 -3.13 -2.13 -20.14
C CYS A 114 -3.58 -1.25 -21.32
N TYR A 115 -2.84 -1.21 -22.44
CA TYR A 115 -3.09 -0.27 -23.54
C TYR A 115 -3.59 -0.96 -24.80
N ILE A 116 -4.33 -0.22 -25.62
CA ILE A 116 -4.96 -0.74 -26.84
C ILE A 116 -3.91 -1.15 -27.88
N LYS A 117 -2.91 -0.29 -28.09
CA LYS A 117 -1.85 -0.56 -29.06
C LYS A 117 -0.78 -1.53 -28.54
N GLY A 118 -0.62 -1.61 -27.22
CA GLY A 118 0.41 -2.45 -26.60
C GLY A 118 1.84 -1.99 -26.87
N ASP A 119 2.03 -0.77 -27.39
CA ASP A 119 3.35 -0.22 -27.74
C ASP A 119 4.22 -0.04 -26.48
N ALA A 120 5.53 -0.29 -26.61
CA ALA A 120 6.47 -0.22 -25.49
C ALA A 120 6.62 1.19 -24.87
N GLU A 121 6.15 2.23 -25.56
CA GLU A 121 6.10 3.58 -25.02
C GLU A 121 4.79 3.82 -24.25
N PRO A 122 4.83 3.96 -22.92
CA PRO A 122 3.63 4.17 -22.12
C PRO A 122 3.01 5.52 -22.45
N SER A 123 1.76 5.50 -22.94
CA SER A 123 0.96 6.72 -23.09
C SER A 123 0.47 7.22 -21.73
N ASN A 124 0.50 8.54 -21.53
CA ASN A 124 -0.11 9.16 -20.36
C ASN A 124 -1.62 9.46 -20.55
N LYS A 125 -2.21 9.02 -21.67
CA LYS A 125 -3.62 9.28 -21.99
C LYS A 125 -4.49 8.09 -21.63
N VAL A 126 -5.53 8.34 -20.83
CA VAL A 126 -6.56 7.34 -20.49
C VAL A 126 -7.27 6.81 -21.73
N SER A 127 -7.40 7.62 -22.78
CA SER A 127 -7.95 7.21 -24.08
C SER A 127 -7.20 6.03 -24.71
N ASP A 128 -5.94 5.84 -24.37
CA ASP A 128 -5.10 4.84 -25.00
C ASP A 128 -5.13 3.50 -24.24
N MET A 129 -5.75 3.49 -23.05
CA MET A 129 -5.96 2.29 -22.23
C MET A 129 -7.11 1.43 -22.78
N LYS A 130 -7.07 0.12 -22.52
CA LYS A 130 -8.17 -0.80 -22.85
C LYS A 130 -9.42 -0.44 -22.05
N PRO A 131 -10.64 -0.69 -22.57
CA PRO A 131 -11.89 -0.31 -21.91
C PRO A 131 -11.99 -0.77 -20.45
N ILE A 132 -11.56 -1.99 -20.13
CA ILE A 132 -11.57 -2.54 -18.76
C ILE A 132 -10.65 -1.80 -17.78
N GLN A 133 -9.69 -1.01 -18.29
CA GLN A 133 -8.73 -0.25 -17.49
C GLN A 133 -9.07 1.24 -17.42
N ARG A 134 -10.10 1.69 -18.16
CA ARG A 134 -10.62 3.05 -18.11
C ARG A 134 -11.63 3.12 -16.97
N LEU A 135 -11.21 3.65 -15.82
CA LEU A 135 -12.11 4.01 -14.72
C LEU A 135 -12.89 5.29 -15.07
#